data_AF-A0A3D4Q2T7-F1
#
_entry.id   AF-A0A3D4Q2T7-F1
#
_cell.length_a   1.000
_cell.length_b   1.000
_cell.length_c   1.000
_cell.angle_alpha   90.00
_cell.angle_beta   90.00
_cell.angle_gamma   90.00
#
_symmetry.space_group_name_H-M   'P 1'
#
loop_
_entity.id
_entity.type
_entity.pdbx_description
1 polymer ?
#
loop_
_entity_poly.entity_id
_entity_poly.type
_entity_poly.pdbx_seq_one_letter_code
_entity_poly.pdbx_strand_id
1 'polypeptide(L)'
;VKVVASKQNVSMPLSICLDATTFTHKGVLYYLWAQKDMAIRGNSNLYIAPMKTPWQLAGAPVMLSKPEFEWEIRGFWVNEGPSILKRNGKIFISYSASATDENYAMGLLWADEDADLLDPASWIKSKEPVLCSDIPNKIFGPGHNSFTYGEDGDTVMLVYHARTYTEIEGDPLWNPDRHTFVKPLRWNDQGMPVFGKPSMID
;
A
#
# COMPACT_ATOMS: atom_id res chain seq x y z
N VAL A 1 -15.23 6.54 -1.57
CA VAL A 1 -15.50 8.00 -1.56
C VAL A 1 -14.66 8.65 -2.63
N LYS A 2 -15.27 9.31 -3.63
CA LYS A 2 -14.52 10.04 -4.67
C LYS A 2 -14.15 11.40 -4.10
N VAL A 3 -12.87 11.64 -3.83
CA VAL A 3 -12.40 12.98 -3.43
C VAL A 3 -12.47 13.87 -4.66
N VAL A 4 -13.34 14.88 -4.61
CA VAL A 4 -13.51 15.83 -5.72
C VAL A 4 -12.53 16.97 -5.49
N ALA A 5 -11.51 17.09 -6.35
CA ALA A 5 -10.76 18.33 -6.45
C ALA A 5 -11.74 19.43 -6.88
N SER A 6 -12.01 20.38 -5.99
CA SER A 6 -12.86 21.54 -6.32
C SER A 6 -12.29 22.26 -7.54
N LYS A 7 -13.18 22.77 -8.41
CA LYS A 7 -12.87 23.52 -9.65
C LYS A 7 -12.14 24.86 -9.43
N GLN A 8 -11.04 24.86 -8.70
CA GLN A 8 -10.01 25.90 -8.73
C GLN A 8 -8.71 25.22 -9.15
N ASN A 9 -8.47 25.23 -10.47
CA ASN A 9 -7.18 25.05 -11.16
C ASN A 9 -6.40 23.72 -11.10
N VAL A 10 -7.03 22.57 -10.85
CA VAL A 10 -6.41 21.27 -11.22
C VAL A 10 -7.41 20.39 -11.95
N SER A 11 -7.47 20.50 -13.28
CA SER A 11 -8.17 19.54 -14.13
C SER A 11 -7.34 18.25 -14.23
N MET A 12 -7.57 17.30 -13.32
CA MET A 12 -7.03 15.96 -13.51
C MET A 12 -7.89 15.21 -14.53
N PRO A 13 -7.31 14.58 -15.55
CA PRO A 13 -8.08 13.71 -16.43
C PRO A 13 -8.74 12.60 -15.62
N LEU A 14 -10.03 12.35 -15.89
CA LEU A 14 -10.79 11.26 -15.27
C LEU A 14 -10.06 9.95 -15.56
N SER A 15 -9.45 9.37 -14.54
CA SER A 15 -8.66 8.14 -14.60
C SER A 15 -9.08 7.22 -13.46
N ILE A 16 -8.67 5.96 -13.52
CA ILE A 16 -8.93 4.99 -12.44
C ILE A 16 -8.24 5.51 -11.16
N CYS A 17 -9.01 5.64 -10.08
CA CYS A 17 -8.54 5.99 -8.75
C CYS A 17 -9.24 5.12 -7.70
N LEU A 18 -8.48 4.56 -6.77
CA LEU A 18 -8.97 3.58 -5.78
C LEU A 18 -8.10 3.57 -4.52
N ASP A 19 -8.48 2.74 -3.56
CA ASP A 19 -7.68 2.34 -2.39
C ASP A 19 -7.18 3.50 -1.54
N ALA A 20 -8.07 4.46 -1.33
CA ALA A 20 -7.77 5.63 -0.54
C ALA A 20 -7.60 5.29 0.95
N THR A 21 -6.54 5.82 1.55
CA THR A 21 -6.33 5.89 3.00
C THR A 21 -5.99 7.31 3.41
N THR A 22 -6.06 7.59 4.71
CA THR A 22 -5.75 8.91 5.27
C THR A 22 -4.95 8.79 6.56
N PHE A 23 -4.07 9.74 6.81
CA PHE A 23 -3.36 9.83 8.09
C PHE A 23 -3.06 11.27 8.46
N THR A 24 -2.92 11.54 9.75
CA THR A 24 -2.51 12.85 10.27
C THR A 24 -1.05 12.81 10.72
N HIS A 25 -0.28 13.81 10.30
CA HIS A 25 1.09 13.99 10.73
C HIS A 25 1.39 15.49 10.89
N LYS A 26 1.96 15.87 12.04
CA LYS A 26 2.26 17.27 12.41
C LYS A 26 1.11 18.27 12.14
N GLY A 27 -0.12 17.86 12.48
CA GLY A 27 -1.32 18.68 12.31
C GLY A 27 -1.88 18.76 10.88
N VAL A 28 -1.26 18.09 9.91
CA VAL A 28 -1.73 18.03 8.53
C VAL A 28 -2.40 16.67 8.27
N LEU A 29 -3.62 16.71 7.72
CA LEU A 29 -4.32 15.52 7.23
C LEU A 29 -3.86 15.24 5.79
N TYR A 30 -3.38 14.03 5.53
CA TYR A 30 -2.94 13.59 4.21
C TYR A 30 -3.90 12.54 3.64
N TYR A 31 -4.09 12.61 2.33
CA TYR A 31 -4.75 11.61 1.50
C TYR A 31 -3.69 10.83 0.75
N LEU A 32 -3.75 9.50 0.80
CA LEU A 32 -2.86 8.60 0.09
C LEU A 32 -3.70 7.58 -0.68
N TRP A 33 -3.41 7.37 -1.96
CA TRP A 33 -4.26 6.54 -2.83
C TRP A 33 -3.50 5.98 -4.03
N ALA A 34 -4.16 5.09 -4.76
CA ALA A 34 -3.69 4.54 -6.02
C ALA A 34 -4.42 5.20 -7.20
N GLN A 35 -3.68 5.63 -8.24
CA GLN A 35 -4.29 6.24 -9.43
C GLN A 35 -3.49 5.99 -10.71
N LYS A 36 -4.21 5.84 -11.82
CA LYS A 36 -3.65 5.78 -13.17
C LYS A 36 -3.21 7.16 -13.64
N ASP A 37 -1.93 7.30 -14.00
CA ASP A 37 -1.46 8.39 -14.87
C ASP A 37 -1.32 7.88 -16.31
N MET A 38 -1.94 8.58 -17.26
CA MET A 38 -1.93 8.21 -18.67
C MET A 38 -0.55 8.39 -19.33
N ALA A 39 0.31 9.25 -18.79
CA ALA A 39 1.68 9.44 -19.25
C ALA A 39 2.66 8.40 -18.67
N ILE A 40 2.26 7.66 -17.64
CA ILE A 40 3.10 6.66 -16.97
C ILE A 40 2.62 5.26 -17.37
N ARG A 41 3.54 4.41 -17.81
CA ARG A 41 3.23 3.00 -18.11
C ARG A 41 2.71 2.30 -16.85
N GLY A 42 1.68 1.48 -17.04
CA GLY A 42 1.10 0.65 -15.99
C GLY A 42 -0.32 1.04 -15.62
N ASN A 43 -0.84 0.40 -14.58
CA ASN A 43 -2.24 0.45 -14.18
C ASN A 43 -2.47 1.53 -13.11
N SER A 44 -1.59 1.63 -12.13
CA SER A 44 -1.71 2.58 -11.02
C SER A 44 -0.37 2.87 -10.36
N ASN A 45 -0.24 4.09 -9.84
CA ASN A 45 0.87 4.60 -9.03
C ASN A 45 0.31 5.05 -7.67
N LEU A 46 1.18 5.22 -6.67
CA LEU A 46 0.81 5.80 -5.38
C LEU A 46 1.00 7.31 -5.37
N TYR A 47 0.02 8.01 -4.81
CA TYR A 47 0.04 9.47 -4.67
C TYR A 47 -0.30 9.90 -3.25
N ILE A 48 0.31 11.00 -2.81
CA ILE A 48 -0.02 11.69 -1.57
C ILE A 48 -0.43 13.14 -1.84
N ALA A 49 -1.35 13.68 -1.04
CA ALA A 49 -1.71 15.09 -1.07
C ALA A 49 -2.22 15.55 0.30
N PRO A 50 -1.99 16.82 0.71
CA PRO A 50 -2.64 17.36 1.89
C PRO A 50 -4.14 17.51 1.65
N MET A 51 -4.94 17.45 2.72
CA MET A 51 -6.39 17.59 2.70
C MET A 51 -6.83 18.89 3.38
N LYS A 52 -7.78 19.59 2.75
CA LYS A 52 -8.45 20.76 3.33
C LYS A 52 -9.62 20.35 4.19
N THR A 53 -10.34 19.32 3.75
CA THR A 53 -11.42 18.64 4.47
C THR A 53 -11.28 17.13 4.23
N PRO A 54 -11.98 16.26 4.98
CA PRO A 54 -11.92 14.81 4.76
C PRO A 54 -12.37 14.33 3.37
N TRP A 55 -12.85 15.22 2.49
CA TRP A 55 -13.27 14.90 1.12
C TRP A 55 -12.76 15.90 0.07
N GLN A 56 -11.84 16.80 0.43
CA GLN A 56 -11.27 17.81 -0.47
C GLN A 56 -9.76 17.94 -0.27
N LEU A 57 -8.99 17.79 -1.35
CA LEU A 57 -7.55 18.04 -1.33
C LEU A 57 -7.24 19.52 -1.11
N ALA A 58 -6.15 19.80 -0.39
CA ALA A 58 -5.59 21.14 -0.18
C ALA A 58 -4.44 21.48 -1.15
N GLY A 59 -3.99 20.52 -1.96
CA GLY A 59 -2.86 20.69 -2.87
C GLY A 59 -2.86 19.68 -4.01
N ALA A 60 -1.89 19.80 -4.90
CA ALA A 60 -1.69 18.87 -6.00
C ALA A 60 -1.21 17.50 -5.46
N PRO A 61 -1.60 16.39 -6.12
CA PRO A 61 -1.00 15.08 -5.89
C PRO A 61 0.50 15.08 -6.14
N VAL A 62 1.23 14.39 -5.29
CA VAL A 62 2.64 14.05 -5.45
C VAL A 62 2.74 12.55 -5.62
N MET A 63 3.36 12.09 -6.71
CA MET A 63 3.59 10.66 -6.93
C MET A 63 4.74 10.19 -6.03
N LEU A 64 4.50 9.14 -5.25
CA LEU A 64 5.51 8.55 -4.35
C LEU A 64 6.15 7.28 -4.93
N SER A 65 5.37 6.48 -5.64
CA SER A 65 5.86 5.23 -6.24
C SER A 65 5.09 4.88 -7.50
N LYS A 66 5.79 4.30 -8.46
CA LYS A 66 5.23 3.64 -9.64
C LYS A 66 5.77 2.19 -9.69
N PRO A 67 5.03 1.24 -10.30
CA PRO A 67 5.52 -0.11 -10.52
C PRO A 67 6.71 -0.09 -11.49
N GLU A 68 7.85 -0.62 -11.06
CA GLU A 68 9.08 -0.62 -11.84
C GLU A 68 10.02 -1.80 -11.58
N PHE A 69 9.92 -2.46 -10.42
CA PHE A 69 10.66 -3.69 -10.16
C PHE A 69 9.97 -4.90 -10.78
N GLU A 70 10.74 -5.95 -11.11
CA GLU A 70 10.23 -7.18 -11.73
C GLU A 70 9.10 -7.85 -10.94
N TRP A 71 9.13 -7.75 -9.60
CA TRP A 71 8.08 -8.29 -8.74
C TRP A 71 6.81 -7.42 -8.70
N GLU A 72 6.85 -6.18 -9.19
CA GLU A 72 5.72 -5.25 -9.22
C GLU A 72 4.90 -5.31 -10.52
N ILE A 73 5.42 -6.01 -11.53
CA ILE A 73 4.93 -5.94 -12.92
C ILE A 73 4.46 -7.29 -13.48
N ARG A 74 4.23 -8.28 -12.62
CA ARG A 74 3.78 -9.61 -13.03
C ARG A 74 2.27 -9.60 -13.27
N GLY A 75 1.86 -9.95 -14.49
CA GLY A 75 0.47 -9.83 -14.95
C GLY A 75 0.10 -8.37 -15.25
N PHE A 76 0.07 -7.52 -14.23
CA PHE A 76 -0.20 -6.08 -14.33
C PHE A 76 0.88 -5.24 -13.66
N TRP A 77 1.05 -4.01 -14.11
CA TRP A 77 2.00 -3.06 -13.55
C TRP A 77 1.24 -2.22 -12.52
N VAL A 78 1.27 -2.61 -11.26
CA VAL A 78 0.39 -2.07 -10.22
C VAL A 78 1.20 -1.61 -9.02
N ASN A 79 0.91 -0.42 -8.50
CA ASN A 79 1.08 -0.11 -7.08
C ASN A 79 -0.30 0.35 -6.55
N GLU A 80 -0.84 -0.37 -5.57
CA GLU A 80 -2.18 -0.13 -5.00
C GLU A 80 -2.25 -0.46 -3.50
N GLY A 81 -3.45 -0.38 -2.91
CA GLY A 81 -3.67 -0.74 -1.50
C GLY A 81 -2.71 -0.11 -0.49
N PRO A 82 -2.44 1.21 -0.52
CA PRO A 82 -1.51 1.83 0.41
C PRO A 82 -2.00 1.79 1.85
N SER A 83 -1.09 1.53 2.78
CA SER A 83 -1.36 1.53 4.22
C SER A 83 -0.26 2.19 5.02
N ILE A 84 -0.62 2.93 6.07
CA ILE A 84 0.30 3.78 6.84
C ILE A 84 0.61 3.15 8.19
N LEU A 85 1.88 3.17 8.57
CA LEU A 85 2.35 2.89 9.92
C LEU A 85 3.36 3.96 10.36
N LYS A 86 3.14 4.56 11.53
CA LYS A 86 4.06 5.55 12.12
C LYS A 86 4.70 4.92 13.35
N ARG A 87 6.01 4.75 13.35
CA ARG A 87 6.75 4.16 14.47
C ARG A 87 8.25 4.48 14.36
N ASN A 88 8.94 4.52 15.48
CA ASN A 88 10.41 4.63 15.54
C ASN A 88 10.99 5.82 14.76
N GLY A 89 10.34 7.00 14.82
CA GLY A 89 10.79 8.20 14.12
C GLY A 89 10.59 8.17 12.61
N LYS A 90 9.78 7.23 12.09
CA LYS A 90 9.55 7.02 10.65
C LYS A 90 8.08 6.90 10.32
N ILE A 91 7.78 7.22 9.06
CA ILE A 91 6.50 6.91 8.43
C ILE A 91 6.76 5.84 7.38
N PHE A 92 6.03 4.73 7.51
CA PHE A 92 6.04 3.61 6.58
C PHE A 92 4.76 3.62 5.75
N ILE A 93 4.92 3.40 4.45
CA ILE A 93 3.81 3.14 3.53
C ILE A 93 4.01 1.75 2.95
N SER A 94 3.25 0.77 3.43
CA SER A 94 3.15 -0.49 2.69
C SER A 94 2.17 -0.32 1.53
N TYR A 95 2.38 -1.06 0.46
CA TYR A 95 1.50 -1.08 -0.71
C TYR A 95 1.58 -2.46 -1.36
N SER A 96 0.66 -2.76 -2.28
CA SER A 96 0.65 -4.02 -3.01
C SER A 96 0.93 -3.82 -4.48
N ALA A 97 1.49 -4.84 -5.13
CA ALA A 97 1.90 -4.78 -6.52
C ALA A 97 1.65 -6.09 -7.26
N SER A 98 1.82 -6.06 -8.59
CA SER A 98 1.45 -7.13 -9.53
C SER A 98 -0.05 -7.44 -9.56
N ALA A 99 -0.44 -8.44 -10.36
CA ALA A 99 -1.82 -8.95 -10.41
C ALA A 99 -2.25 -9.55 -9.06
N THR A 100 -3.57 -9.55 -8.79
CA THR A 100 -4.17 -10.09 -7.56
C THR A 100 -4.27 -11.62 -7.55
N ASP A 101 -3.28 -12.29 -8.16
CA ASP A 101 -3.06 -13.74 -8.19
C ASP A 101 -1.90 -14.11 -7.25
N GLU A 102 -1.24 -15.26 -7.44
CA GLU A 102 -0.10 -15.68 -6.63
C GLU A 102 1.14 -14.77 -6.71
N ASN A 103 1.17 -13.83 -7.66
CA ASN A 103 2.23 -12.84 -7.79
C ASN A 103 2.02 -11.62 -6.89
N TYR A 104 0.82 -11.45 -6.32
CA TYR A 104 0.52 -10.32 -5.46
C TYR A 104 1.48 -10.29 -4.27
N ALA A 105 2.12 -9.15 -4.06
CA ALA A 105 3.14 -8.98 -3.04
C ALA A 105 3.14 -7.55 -2.52
N MET A 106 3.65 -7.38 -1.29
CA MET A 106 3.70 -6.09 -0.63
C MET A 106 5.08 -5.44 -0.76
N GLY A 107 5.09 -4.18 -1.17
CA GLY A 107 6.24 -3.30 -1.07
C GLY A 107 6.20 -2.41 0.17
N LEU A 108 7.25 -1.62 0.33
CA LEU A 108 7.38 -0.66 1.43
C LEU A 108 8.09 0.60 0.94
N LEU A 109 7.50 1.75 1.22
CA LEU A 109 8.17 3.05 1.24
C LEU A 109 8.40 3.46 2.68
N TRP A 110 9.46 4.21 2.95
CA TRP A 110 9.64 4.86 4.24
C TRP A 110 10.30 6.23 4.11
N ALA A 111 9.95 7.13 5.02
CA ALA A 111 10.54 8.43 5.19
C ALA A 111 10.79 8.68 6.69
N ASP A 112 11.77 9.52 7.01
CA ASP A 112 11.89 10.06 8.37
C ASP A 112 10.66 10.91 8.69
N GLU A 113 10.15 10.82 9.92
CA GLU A 113 8.93 11.54 10.29
C GLU A 113 9.12 13.07 10.31
N ASP A 114 10.37 13.53 10.29
CA ASP A 114 10.70 14.95 10.21
C ASP A 114 10.91 15.48 8.79
N ALA A 115 10.89 14.62 7.77
CA ALA A 115 11.09 15.00 6.38
C ALA A 115 9.86 15.66 5.75
N ASP A 116 10.05 16.28 4.58
CA ASP A 116 8.94 16.76 3.76
C ASP A 116 8.26 15.58 3.06
N LEU A 117 7.07 15.19 3.56
CA LEU A 117 6.31 14.06 3.02
C LEU A 117 5.78 14.31 1.60
N LEU A 118 5.76 15.57 1.13
CA LEU A 118 5.37 15.95 -0.22
C LEU A 118 6.57 16.05 -1.18
N ASP A 119 7.79 15.80 -0.72
CA ASP A 119 8.95 15.61 -1.58
C ASP A 119 9.15 14.10 -1.84
N PRO A 120 9.01 13.61 -3.09
CA PRO A 120 9.31 12.23 -3.43
C PRO A 120 10.72 11.77 -3.01
N ALA A 121 11.69 12.68 -2.96
CA ALA A 121 13.06 12.36 -2.55
C ALA A 121 13.19 12.00 -1.06
N SER A 122 12.20 12.35 -0.23
CA SER A 122 12.14 11.95 1.18
C SER A 122 11.83 10.46 1.37
N TRP A 123 11.31 9.80 0.33
CA TRP A 123 10.82 8.43 0.39
C TRP A 123 11.82 7.46 -0.20
N ILE A 124 12.18 6.44 0.58
CA ILE A 124 13.00 5.33 0.10
C ILE A 124 12.06 4.15 -0.18
N LYS A 125 12.21 3.56 -1.37
CA LYS A 125 11.44 2.39 -1.81
C LYS A 125 12.25 1.11 -1.62
N SER A 126 11.64 0.09 -1.00
CA SER A 126 12.24 -1.25 -0.91
C SER A 126 12.39 -1.85 -2.30
N LYS A 127 13.59 -2.37 -2.60
CA LYS A 127 13.88 -3.04 -3.88
C LYS A 127 13.21 -4.41 -3.99
N GLU A 128 13.02 -5.07 -2.84
CA GLU A 128 12.41 -6.39 -2.72
C GLU A 128 11.06 -6.31 -1.99
N PRO A 129 10.13 -7.25 -2.24
CA PRO A 129 8.88 -7.29 -1.51
C PRO A 129 9.13 -7.59 -0.03
N VAL A 130 8.38 -6.93 0.85
CA VAL A 130 8.43 -7.18 2.31
C VAL A 130 7.52 -8.33 2.74
N LEU A 131 6.49 -8.66 1.94
CA LEU A 131 5.65 -9.85 2.10
C LEU A 131 5.28 -10.39 0.73
N CYS A 132 5.39 -11.70 0.53
CA CYS A 132 5.05 -12.39 -0.72
C CYS A 132 4.57 -13.82 -0.44
N SER A 133 4.16 -14.52 -1.50
CA SER A 133 3.70 -15.92 -1.43
C SER A 133 4.69 -16.85 -0.74
N ASP A 134 4.18 -17.74 0.11
CA ASP A 134 4.93 -18.78 0.81
C ASP A 134 4.46 -20.16 0.34
N ILE A 135 5.09 -20.63 -0.74
CA ILE A 135 4.72 -21.86 -1.46
C ILE A 135 4.66 -23.08 -0.53
N PRO A 136 5.66 -23.33 0.36
CA PRO A 136 5.60 -24.47 1.29
C PRO A 136 4.36 -24.48 2.20
N ASN A 137 3.89 -23.30 2.59
CA ASN A 137 2.73 -23.13 3.48
C ASN A 137 1.43 -22.88 2.71
N LYS A 138 1.47 -22.94 1.37
CA LYS A 138 0.34 -22.72 0.47
C LYS A 138 -0.39 -21.40 0.73
N ILE A 139 0.33 -20.33 1.03
CA ILE A 139 -0.24 -18.98 1.14
C ILE A 139 0.20 -18.17 -0.07
N PHE A 140 -0.76 -17.71 -0.88
CA PHE A 140 -0.50 -17.10 -2.18
C PHE A 140 -1.09 -15.70 -2.27
N GLY A 141 -0.33 -14.79 -2.85
CA GLY A 141 -0.77 -13.43 -3.15
C GLY A 141 -1.11 -12.57 -1.92
N PRO A 142 -0.28 -12.50 -0.86
CA PRO A 142 -0.60 -11.69 0.30
C PRO A 142 -0.53 -10.18 -0.01
N GLY A 143 -1.58 -9.44 0.30
CA GLY A 143 -1.56 -7.98 0.10
C GLY A 143 -2.80 -7.22 0.57
N HIS A 144 -2.91 -5.99 0.06
CA HIS A 144 -3.86 -4.94 0.41
C HIS A 144 -4.06 -4.85 1.93
N ASN A 145 -2.97 -4.59 2.63
CA ASN A 145 -2.94 -4.70 4.07
C ASN A 145 -3.55 -3.47 4.78
N SER A 146 -3.84 -3.66 6.06
CA SER A 146 -3.96 -2.60 7.05
C SER A 146 -3.11 -2.89 8.27
N PHE A 147 -2.96 -1.89 9.13
CA PHE A 147 -2.33 -2.03 10.43
C PHE A 147 -3.33 -1.68 11.52
N THR A 148 -3.31 -2.46 12.59
CA THR A 148 -4.04 -2.16 13.84
C THR A 148 -3.13 -2.48 15.03
N TYR A 149 -3.63 -2.29 16.25
CA TYR A 149 -2.92 -2.64 17.48
C TYR A 149 -3.61 -3.81 18.18
N GLY A 150 -2.82 -4.64 18.85
CA GLY A 150 -3.29 -5.70 19.73
C GLY A 150 -3.90 -5.14 21.02
N GLU A 151 -4.40 -6.03 21.87
CA GLU A 151 -5.05 -5.67 23.13
C GLU A 151 -4.10 -5.00 24.14
N ASP A 152 -2.78 -5.21 23.99
CA ASP A 152 -1.75 -4.54 24.79
C ASP A 152 -1.54 -3.06 24.42
N GLY A 153 -2.15 -2.60 23.31
CA GLY A 153 -2.04 -1.24 22.81
C GLY A 153 -0.68 -0.88 22.18
N ASP A 154 0.28 -1.81 22.11
CA ASP A 154 1.61 -1.56 21.54
C ASP A 154 1.96 -2.54 20.40
N THR A 155 1.52 -3.80 20.46
CA THR A 155 1.81 -4.76 19.41
C THR A 155 1.09 -4.36 18.13
N VAL A 156 1.86 -3.98 17.10
CA VAL A 156 1.29 -3.70 15.77
C VAL A 156 0.90 -5.02 15.13
N MET A 157 -0.37 -5.13 14.75
CA MET A 157 -0.94 -6.25 14.02
C MET A 157 -1.03 -5.88 12.54
N LEU A 158 -0.43 -6.72 11.70
CA LEU A 158 -0.59 -6.69 10.25
C LEU A 158 -1.85 -7.48 9.89
N VAL A 159 -2.78 -6.82 9.20
CA VAL A 159 -4.01 -7.43 8.65
C VAL A 159 -3.88 -7.41 7.13
N TYR A 160 -4.08 -8.53 6.45
CA TYR A 160 -3.94 -8.61 4.99
C TYR A 160 -4.83 -9.73 4.43
N HIS A 161 -5.03 -9.79 3.12
CA HIS A 161 -5.69 -10.93 2.50
C HIS A 161 -4.70 -11.82 1.74
N ALA A 162 -5.00 -13.10 1.61
CA ALA A 162 -4.28 -14.04 0.73
C ALA A 162 -5.20 -15.19 0.30
N ARG A 163 -4.76 -16.00 -0.66
CA ARG A 163 -5.39 -17.26 -1.05
C ARG A 163 -4.60 -18.47 -0.54
N THR A 164 -5.24 -19.63 -0.55
CA THR A 164 -4.66 -20.92 -0.14
C THR A 164 -4.34 -21.87 -1.28
N TYR A 165 -4.56 -21.41 -2.52
CA TYR A 165 -4.33 -22.12 -3.77
C TYR A 165 -4.00 -21.12 -4.90
N THR A 166 -3.44 -21.62 -6.01
CA THR A 166 -3.02 -20.81 -7.17
C THR A 166 -3.95 -20.95 -8.37
N GLU A 167 -4.55 -22.12 -8.56
CA GLU A 167 -5.40 -22.43 -9.71
C GLU A 167 -6.73 -21.68 -9.59
N ILE A 168 -6.83 -20.52 -10.23
CA ILE A 168 -8.03 -19.69 -10.26
C ILE A 168 -8.73 -19.90 -11.61
N GLU A 169 -9.95 -20.46 -11.59
CA GLU A 169 -10.80 -20.49 -12.78
C GLU A 169 -11.50 -19.13 -12.99
N GLY A 170 -11.29 -18.52 -14.15
CA GLY A 170 -11.87 -17.22 -14.50
C GLY A 170 -11.05 -16.02 -14.03
N ASP A 171 -11.68 -14.85 -13.94
CA ASP A 171 -11.02 -13.62 -13.49
C ASP A 171 -10.87 -13.63 -11.94
N PRO A 172 -9.62 -13.53 -11.41
CA PRO A 172 -9.35 -13.52 -9.97
C PRO A 172 -10.13 -12.49 -9.17
N LEU A 173 -10.60 -11.40 -9.78
CA LEU A 173 -11.42 -10.40 -9.11
C LEU A 173 -12.73 -10.99 -8.57
N TRP A 174 -13.33 -11.94 -9.28
CA TRP A 174 -14.62 -12.55 -8.94
C TRP A 174 -14.48 -13.83 -8.10
N ASN A 175 -13.27 -14.32 -7.91
CA ASN A 175 -12.99 -15.43 -7.02
C ASN A 175 -13.09 -14.97 -5.54
N PRO A 176 -13.98 -15.56 -4.73
CA PRO A 176 -14.27 -15.06 -3.38
C PRO A 176 -13.27 -15.52 -2.30
N ASP A 177 -12.29 -16.36 -2.64
CA ASP A 177 -11.47 -17.08 -1.64
C ASP A 177 -10.20 -16.34 -1.22
N ARG A 178 -10.26 -15.01 -1.23
CA ARG A 178 -9.27 -14.19 -0.52
C ARG A 178 -9.70 -14.09 0.94
N HIS A 179 -8.99 -14.80 1.81
CA HIS A 179 -9.25 -14.83 3.24
C HIS A 179 -8.42 -13.76 3.95
N THR A 180 -8.98 -13.19 5.01
CA THR A 180 -8.25 -12.24 5.87
C THR A 180 -7.35 -12.99 6.85
N PHE A 181 -6.09 -12.59 6.90
CA PHE A 181 -5.07 -13.06 7.84
C PHE A 181 -4.64 -11.92 8.76
N VAL A 182 -4.24 -12.28 9.98
CA VAL A 182 -3.72 -11.33 10.97
C VAL A 182 -2.47 -11.93 11.63
N LYS A 183 -1.46 -11.10 11.90
CA LYS A 183 -0.25 -11.48 12.66
C LYS A 183 0.43 -10.28 13.29
N PRO A 184 1.20 -10.48 14.37
CA PRO A 184 2.07 -9.43 14.91
C PRO A 184 3.18 -9.08 13.92
N LEU A 185 3.45 -7.78 13.80
CA LEU A 185 4.59 -7.23 13.07
C LEU A 185 5.76 -7.07 14.04
N ARG A 186 6.96 -7.50 13.61
CA ARG A 186 8.19 -7.39 14.40
C ARG A 186 9.01 -6.19 13.97
N TRP A 187 10.06 -5.88 14.71
CA TRP A 187 10.96 -4.76 14.45
C TRP A 187 12.41 -5.24 14.53
N ASN A 188 13.29 -4.71 13.68
CA ASN A 188 14.73 -4.92 13.80
C ASN A 188 15.40 -3.80 14.63
N ASP A 189 16.69 -3.92 14.88
CA ASP A 189 17.47 -2.99 15.71
C ASP A 189 17.55 -1.57 15.11
N GLN A 190 17.28 -1.43 13.80
CA GLN A 190 17.22 -0.16 13.09
C GLN A 190 15.82 0.45 13.09
N GLY A 191 14.87 -0.16 13.81
CA GLY A 191 13.49 0.31 13.90
C GLY A 191 12.67 0.09 12.63
N MET A 192 13.11 -0.78 11.72
CA MET A 192 12.37 -1.15 10.51
C MET A 192 11.39 -2.30 10.79
N PRO A 193 10.19 -2.29 10.15
CA PRO A 193 9.23 -3.36 10.30
C PRO A 193 9.73 -4.64 9.62
N VAL A 194 9.64 -5.75 10.33
CA VAL A 194 9.96 -7.09 9.84
C VAL A 194 8.66 -7.85 9.63
N PHE A 195 8.19 -7.85 8.38
CA PHE A 195 6.98 -8.52 7.95
C PHE A 195 7.12 -10.04 8.02
N GLY A 196 8.28 -10.61 7.66
CA GLY A 196 8.50 -12.05 7.68
C GLY A 196 7.60 -12.81 6.69
N LYS A 197 7.31 -14.09 6.99
CA LYS A 197 6.43 -14.93 6.15
C LYS A 197 4.95 -14.72 6.48
N PRO A 198 4.01 -14.97 5.54
CA PRO A 198 2.58 -15.02 5.85
C PRO A 198 2.26 -15.92 7.05
N SER A 199 1.20 -15.60 7.80
CA SER A 199 0.63 -16.47 8.82
C SER A 199 0.23 -17.82 8.22
N MET A 200 0.49 -18.89 8.96
CA MET A 200 0.00 -20.23 8.60
C MET A 200 -1.49 -20.35 8.92
N ILE A 201 -2.17 -21.24 8.21
CA ILE A 201 -3.48 -21.76 8.62
C ILE A 201 -3.19 -23.01 9.43
N ASP A 202 -3.57 -23.00 10.71
CA ASP A 202 -3.56 -24.18 11.57
C ASP A 202 -4.74 -25.11 11.24
#